data_AF-A0A1Y6G5I9-F1
#
_entry.id   AF-A0A1Y6G5I9-F1
#
_cell.length_a   1.000
_cell.length_b   1.000
_cell.length_c   1.000
_cell.angle_alpha   90.00
_cell.angle_beta   90.00
_cell.angle_gamma   90.00
#
_symmetry.space_group_name_H-M   'P 1'
#
loop_
_entity.id
_entity.type
_entity.pdbx_description
1 polymer ?
#
loop_
_entity_poly.entity_id
_entity_poly.type
_entity_poly.pdbx_seq_one_letter_code
_entity_poly.pdbx_strand_id
1 'polypeptide(L)'
;MRIHDTLIGAFFLLLGSYIIFEAVRFPAMPGQAIGPGTFPMVFGAVFLVGGLIVGRSGLAQGFSRLVEINDGWRHADRAIAAAVAVLGTLLFAVFFEQIGFIFGAIALMLVLYVLLGHRNWLWLAVPFVFVGVVYYAMARLLLVPLPTGPLF
;
A
#
# COMPACT_ATOMS: atom_id res chain seq x y z
N MET A 1 -12.42 -8.56 -13.55
CA MET A 1 -13.51 -8.49 -12.54
C MET A 1 -13.43 -7.15 -11.82
N ARG A 2 -14.54 -6.41 -11.69
CA ARG A 2 -14.68 -5.21 -10.87
C ARG A 2 -15.60 -5.58 -9.71
N ILE A 3 -15.03 -5.63 -8.50
CA ILE A 3 -15.80 -5.78 -7.27
C ILE A 3 -16.41 -4.41 -6.97
N HIS A 4 -17.66 -4.39 -6.53
CA HIS A 4 -18.34 -3.13 -6.24
C HIS A 4 -17.63 -2.33 -5.14
N ASP A 5 -17.49 -1.02 -5.36
CA ASP A 5 -16.71 -0.12 -4.50
C ASP A 5 -17.24 -0.13 -3.05
N THR A 6 -18.55 -0.35 -2.84
CA THR A 6 -19.12 -0.51 -1.48
C THR A 6 -18.55 -1.70 -0.72
N LEU A 7 -18.30 -2.82 -1.40
CA LEU A 7 -17.78 -4.03 -0.76
C LEU A 7 -16.30 -3.88 -0.43
N ILE A 8 -15.54 -3.22 -1.31
CA ILE A 8 -14.14 -2.84 -1.05
C ILE A 8 -14.07 -1.86 0.13
N GLY A 9 -14.95 -0.84 0.14
CA GLY A 9 -15.05 0.11 1.24
C GLY A 9 -15.38 -0.54 2.58
N ALA A 10 -16.39 -1.43 2.59
CA ALA A 10 -16.77 -2.20 3.78
C ALA A 10 -15.64 -3.09 4.27
N PHE A 11 -14.92 -3.77 3.37
CA PHE A 11 -13.75 -4.57 3.71
C PHE A 11 -12.66 -3.72 4.38
N PHE A 12 -12.33 -2.56 3.82
CA PHE A 12 -11.34 -1.66 4.42
C PHE A 12 -11.79 -1.10 5.78
N LEU A 13 -13.09 -0.84 5.97
CA LEU A 13 -13.62 -0.42 7.26
C LEU A 13 -13.47 -1.50 8.33
N LEU A 14 -13.83 -2.75 7.99
CA LEU A 14 -13.69 -3.89 8.89
C LEU A 14 -12.21 -4.16 9.22
N LEU A 15 -11.36 -4.19 8.20
CA LEU A 15 -9.93 -4.44 8.36
C LEU A 15 -9.25 -3.33 9.17
N GLY A 16 -9.54 -2.05 8.88
CA GLY A 16 -9.01 -0.91 9.62
C GLY A 16 -9.44 -0.93 11.09
N SER A 17 -10.72 -1.24 11.35
CA SER A 17 -11.25 -1.38 12.73
C SER A 17 -10.53 -2.50 13.49
N TYR A 18 -10.35 -3.66 12.85
CA TYR A 18 -9.65 -4.80 13.43
C TYR A 18 -8.18 -4.49 13.74
N ILE A 19 -7.48 -3.82 12.82
CA ILE A 19 -6.09 -3.41 13.02
C ILE A 19 -5.97 -2.47 14.23
N ILE A 20 -6.85 -1.46 14.35
CA ILE A 20 -6.82 -0.54 15.50
C ILE A 20 -7.11 -1.29 16.80
N PHE A 21 -8.10 -2.20 16.77
CA PHE A 21 -8.45 -3.01 17.93
C PHE A 21 -7.28 -3.84 18.46
N GLU A 22 -6.50 -4.46 17.58
CA GLU A 22 -5.28 -5.18 17.95
C GLU A 22 -4.15 -4.23 18.37
N ALA A 23 -3.99 -3.09 17.67
CA ALA A 23 -2.94 -2.12 17.97
C ALA A 23 -3.04 -1.53 19.38
N VAL A 24 -4.25 -1.29 19.88
CA VAL A 24 -4.51 -0.75 21.22
C VAL A 24 -4.13 -1.76 22.32
N ARG A 25 -4.08 -3.05 22.01
CA ARG A 25 -3.71 -4.12 22.95
C ARG A 25 -2.20 -4.28 23.13
N PHE A 26 -1.39 -3.62 22.29
CA PHE A 26 0.05 -3.71 22.43
C PHE A 26 0.53 -3.01 23.70
N PRO A 27 1.50 -3.59 24.42
CA PRO A 27 2.03 -3.00 25.64
C PRO A 27 2.71 -1.67 25.32
N ALA A 28 2.43 -0.65 26.14
CA ALA A 28 3.12 0.62 26.06
C ALA A 28 4.59 0.44 26.46
N MET A 29 5.50 1.08 25.72
CA MET A 29 6.93 1.10 26.04
C MET A 29 7.20 2.21 27.07
N PRO A 30 7.66 1.89 28.29
CA PRO A 30 7.96 2.91 29.29
C PRO A 30 9.08 3.83 28.79
N GLY A 31 8.86 5.14 28.86
CA GLY A 31 9.86 6.15 28.48
C GLY A 31 9.92 6.52 26.99
N GLN A 32 9.01 6.01 26.15
CA GLN A 32 8.94 6.37 24.73
C GLN A 32 7.53 6.83 24.34
N ALA A 33 7.42 7.99 23.68
CA ALA A 33 6.14 8.54 23.23
C ALA A 33 5.53 7.77 22.04
N ILE A 34 6.37 7.02 21.31
CA ILE A 34 6.00 6.29 20.10
C ILE A 34 6.15 4.80 20.39
N GLY A 35 5.00 4.13 20.55
CA GLY A 35 4.93 2.73 20.91
C GLY A 35 4.76 1.80 19.70
N PRO A 36 4.81 0.48 19.93
CA PRO A 36 4.65 -0.52 18.86
C PRO A 36 3.28 -0.45 18.17
N GLY A 37 2.26 0.07 18.86
CA GLY A 37 0.91 0.25 18.32
C GLY A 37 0.74 1.49 17.43
N THR A 38 1.69 2.44 17.43
CA THR A 38 1.51 3.71 16.73
C THR A 38 1.40 3.54 15.21
N PHE A 39 2.27 2.73 14.60
CA PHE A 39 2.19 2.45 13.16
C PHE A 39 0.87 1.74 12.76
N PRO A 40 0.50 0.61 13.39
CA PRO A 40 -0.78 -0.04 13.13
C PRO A 40 -1.99 0.88 13.33
N MET A 41 -1.99 1.74 14.36
CA MET A 41 -3.08 2.70 14.58
C MET A 41 -3.23 3.70 13.43
N VAL A 42 -2.13 4.31 12.97
CA VAL A 42 -2.14 5.25 11.83
C VAL A 42 -2.62 4.52 10.57
N PHE A 43 -2.10 3.32 10.32
CA PHE A 43 -2.46 2.53 9.15
C PHE A 43 -3.93 2.13 9.17
N GLY A 44 -4.44 1.67 10.31
CA GLY A 44 -5.85 1.36 10.50
C GLY A 44 -6.75 2.59 10.29
N ALA A 45 -6.33 3.77 10.74
CA ALA A 45 -7.06 5.02 10.51
C ALA A 45 -7.12 5.38 9.02
N VAL A 46 -6.02 5.21 8.28
CA VAL A 46 -6.01 5.38 6.82
C VAL A 46 -6.97 4.40 6.14
N PHE A 47 -7.02 3.15 6.58
CA PHE A 47 -7.98 2.15 6.08
C PHE A 47 -9.42 2.55 6.36
N LEU A 48 -9.71 3.09 7.56
CA LEU A 48 -11.05 3.58 7.89
C LEU A 48 -11.45 4.75 6.99
N VAL A 49 -10.59 5.76 6.85
CA VAL A 49 -10.88 6.95 6.03
C VAL A 49 -11.02 6.57 4.55
N GLY A 50 -10.10 5.77 4.02
CA GLY A 50 -10.15 5.27 2.65
C GLY A 50 -11.40 4.40 2.41
N GLY A 51 -11.72 3.51 3.35
CA GLY A 51 -12.91 2.68 3.31
C GLY A 51 -14.21 3.49 3.33
N LEU A 52 -14.28 4.56 4.12
CA LEU A 52 -15.40 5.49 4.13
C LEU A 52 -15.56 6.21 2.78
N ILE A 53 -14.47 6.70 2.20
CA ILE A 53 -14.48 7.42 0.92
C ILE A 53 -14.94 6.49 -0.21
N VAL A 54 -14.31 5.32 -0.34
CA VAL A 54 -14.62 4.32 -1.38
C VAL A 54 -16.01 3.72 -1.16
N GLY A 55 -16.39 3.47 0.09
CA GLY A 55 -17.73 2.99 0.44
C GLY A 55 -18.82 3.99 0.04
N ARG A 56 -18.61 5.28 0.32
CA ARG A 56 -19.54 6.35 -0.09
C ARG A 56 -19.63 6.50 -1.60
N SER A 57 -18.51 6.45 -2.32
CA SER A 57 -18.54 6.50 -3.79
C SER A 57 -19.27 5.30 -4.40
N GLY A 58 -19.16 4.13 -3.78
CA GLY A 58 -19.92 2.95 -4.17
C GLY A 58 -21.42 3.10 -3.89
N LEU A 59 -21.80 3.61 -2.72
CA LEU A 59 -23.21 3.83 -2.36
C LEU A 59 -23.88 4.81 -3.32
N ALA A 60 -23.16 5.86 -3.72
CA ALA A 60 -23.63 6.85 -4.70
C ALA A 60 -23.82 6.28 -6.12
N GLN A 61 -23.08 5.24 -6.49
CA GLN A 61 -23.20 4.57 -7.79
C GLN A 61 -24.39 3.57 -7.85
N GLY A 62 -24.98 3.20 -6.71
CA GLY A 62 -26.10 2.27 -6.60
C GLY A 62 -25.70 0.79 -6.77
N PHE A 63 -26.40 -0.12 -6.09
CA PHE A 63 -26.09 -1.56 -6.10
C PHE A 63 -26.65 -2.29 -7.34
N SER A 64 -26.23 -1.91 -8.54
CA SER A 64 -26.72 -2.58 -9.76
C SER A 64 -26.09 -3.96 -9.97
N ARG A 65 -24.80 -4.14 -9.63
CA ARG A 65 -24.09 -5.43 -9.76
C ARG A 65 -22.91 -5.52 -8.79
N LEU A 66 -22.91 -6.55 -7.93
CA LEU A 66 -21.87 -6.77 -6.90
C LEU A 66 -20.50 -7.13 -7.49
N VAL A 67 -20.50 -7.85 -8.62
CA VAL A 67 -19.30 -8.26 -9.35
C VAL A 67 -19.58 -8.13 -10.84
N GLU A 68 -18.84 -7.26 -11.51
CA GLU A 68 -18.82 -7.16 -12.98
C GLU A 68 -17.61 -7.93 -13.52
N ILE A 69 -17.84 -8.92 -14.36
CA ILE A 69 -16.75 -9.55 -15.11
C ILE A 69 -16.33 -8.57 -16.20
N ASN A 70 -15.31 -7.76 -15.88
CA ASN A 70 -14.65 -6.90 -16.86
C ASN A 70 -13.79 -7.77 -17.80
N ASP A 71 -14.16 -7.84 -19.08
CA ASP A 71 -13.42 -8.53 -20.16
C ASP A 71 -12.01 -7.98 -20.38
N GLY A 72 -11.72 -6.77 -19.89
CA GLY A 72 -10.39 -6.15 -19.89
C GLY A 72 -9.34 -6.83 -19.00
N TRP A 73 -9.69 -7.90 -18.28
CA TRP A 73 -8.72 -8.81 -17.64
C TRP A 73 -8.01 -9.74 -18.63
N ARG A 74 -8.48 -9.80 -19.88
CA ARG A 74 -7.86 -10.61 -20.95
C ARG A 74 -6.72 -9.90 -21.69
N HIS A 75 -6.24 -8.77 -21.19
CA HIS A 75 -5.08 -8.08 -21.75
C HIS A 75 -3.81 -8.63 -21.09
N ALA A 76 -2.93 -9.24 -21.89
CA ALA A 76 -1.68 -9.85 -21.43
C ALA A 76 -0.85 -8.90 -20.56
N ASP A 77 -0.82 -7.60 -20.89
CA ASP A 77 -0.07 -6.58 -20.17
C ASP A 77 -0.50 -6.43 -18.70
N ARG A 78 -1.80 -6.54 -18.41
CA ARG A 78 -2.32 -6.44 -17.03
C ARG A 78 -2.03 -7.69 -16.22
N ALA A 79 -2.05 -8.86 -16.85
CA ALA A 79 -1.67 -10.12 -16.22
C ALA A 79 -0.18 -10.12 -15.88
N ILE A 80 0.67 -9.62 -16.80
CA ILE A 80 2.10 -9.44 -16.57
C ILE A 80 2.33 -8.44 -15.44
N ALA A 81 1.65 -7.29 -15.44
CA ALA A 81 1.77 -6.31 -14.36
C ALA A 81 1.38 -6.90 -12.98
N ALA A 82 0.30 -7.68 -12.92
CA ALA A 82 -0.09 -8.38 -11.69
C ALA A 82 0.96 -9.42 -11.25
N ALA A 83 1.47 -10.23 -12.19
CA ALA A 83 2.52 -11.20 -11.91
C ALA A 83 3.80 -10.52 -11.42
N VAL A 84 4.22 -9.43 -12.06
CA VAL A 84 5.39 -8.63 -11.65
C VAL A 84 5.15 -7.95 -10.31
N ALA A 85 3.94 -7.47 -10.01
CA ALA A 85 3.62 -6.92 -8.70
C ALA A 85 3.80 -7.98 -7.61
N VAL A 86 3.24 -9.18 -7.80
CA VAL A 86 3.30 -10.26 -6.80
C VAL A 86 4.73 -10.82 -6.70
N LEU A 87 5.29 -11.31 -7.80
CA LEU A 87 6.61 -11.93 -7.83
C LEU A 87 7.72 -10.92 -7.54
N GLY A 88 7.63 -9.71 -8.08
CA GLY A 88 8.58 -8.65 -7.82
C GLY A 88 8.58 -8.22 -6.35
N THR A 89 7.41 -8.15 -5.71
CA THR A 89 7.33 -7.87 -4.27
C THR A 89 7.92 -9.02 -3.45
N LEU A 90 7.63 -10.28 -3.81
CA LEU A 90 8.21 -11.45 -3.12
C LEU A 90 9.73 -11.50 -3.26
N LEU A 91 10.26 -11.29 -4.47
CA LEU A 91 11.70 -11.22 -4.71
C LEU A 91 12.32 -10.05 -3.93
N PHE A 92 11.69 -8.88 -3.95
CA PHE A 92 12.15 -7.74 -3.17
C PHE A 92 12.17 -8.04 -1.67
N ALA A 93 11.17 -8.76 -1.14
CA ALA A 93 11.15 -9.16 0.27
C ALA A 93 12.30 -10.12 0.62
N VAL A 94 12.66 -11.05 -0.28
CA VAL A 94 13.80 -11.96 -0.08
C VAL A 94 15.13 -11.21 -0.09
N PHE A 95 15.29 -10.24 -0.99
CA PHE A 95 16.52 -9.47 -1.15
C PHE A 95 16.48 -8.11 -0.42
N PHE A 96 15.55 -7.94 0.52
CA PHE A 96 15.21 -6.64 1.11
C PHE A 96 16.41 -5.98 1.79
N GLU A 97 17.18 -6.76 2.57
CA GLU A 97 18.36 -6.27 3.28
C GLU A 97 19.52 -5.91 2.32
N GLN A 98 19.61 -6.62 1.19
CA GLN A 98 20.70 -6.48 0.22
C GLN A 98 20.46 -5.38 -0.81
N ILE A 99 19.21 -5.02 -1.08
CA ILE A 99 18.86 -3.96 -2.05
C ILE A 99 18.60 -2.64 -1.32
N GLY A 100 18.06 -2.71 -0.11
CA GLY A 100 17.60 -1.55 0.63
C GLY A 100 16.22 -1.08 0.18
N PHE A 101 15.52 -0.43 1.10
CA PHE A 101 14.16 0.05 0.94
C PHE A 101 14.04 1.06 -0.20
N ILE A 102 14.92 2.07 -0.24
CA ILE A 102 14.81 3.20 -1.18
C ILE A 102 14.93 2.70 -2.62
N PHE A 103 16.01 1.98 -2.93
CA PHE A 103 16.27 1.50 -4.29
C PHE A 103 15.24 0.47 -4.72
N GLY A 104 14.95 -0.52 -3.88
CA GLY A 104 14.03 -1.59 -4.24
C GLY A 104 12.58 -1.11 -4.41
N ALA A 105 12.10 -0.23 -3.53
CA ALA A 105 10.75 0.32 -3.64
C ALA A 105 10.60 1.22 -4.87
N ILE A 106 11.57 2.10 -5.15
CA ILE A 106 11.54 2.96 -6.34
C ILE A 106 11.56 2.10 -7.61
N ALA A 107 12.47 1.11 -7.69
CA ALA A 107 12.61 0.25 -8.85
C ALA A 107 11.32 -0.55 -9.11
N LEU A 108 10.77 -1.20 -8.08
CA LEU A 108 9.52 -1.97 -8.20
C LEU A 108 8.36 -1.09 -8.68
N MET A 109 8.22 0.10 -8.09
CA MET A 109 7.12 1.01 -8.39
C MET A 109 7.26 1.62 -9.80
N LEU A 110 8.48 1.95 -10.24
CA LEU A 110 8.77 2.37 -11.61
C LEU A 110 8.44 1.28 -12.63
N VAL A 111 8.86 0.04 -12.37
CA VAL A 111 8.57 -1.11 -13.24
C VAL A 111 7.05 -1.28 -13.39
N LEU A 112 6.31 -1.19 -12.29
CA LEU A 112 4.84 -1.27 -12.34
C LEU A 112 4.23 -0.12 -13.14
N TYR A 113 4.66 1.13 -12.93
CA TYR A 113 4.12 2.26 -13.67
C TYR A 113 4.37 2.16 -15.17
N VAL A 114 5.58 1.73 -15.57
CA VAL A 114 5.91 1.49 -16.97
C VAL A 114 5.07 0.35 -17.56
N LEU A 115 4.88 -0.76 -16.83
CA LEU A 115 4.05 -1.89 -17.26
C LEU A 115 2.57 -1.53 -17.39
N LEU A 116 2.06 -0.63 -16.53
CA LEU A 116 0.71 -0.08 -16.65
C LEU A 116 0.61 1.02 -17.73
N GLY A 117 1.67 1.29 -18.50
CA GLY A 117 1.69 2.28 -19.58
C GLY A 117 1.81 3.74 -19.11
N HIS A 118 2.06 3.97 -17.83
CA HIS A 118 2.16 5.31 -17.24
C HIS A 118 3.58 5.84 -17.41
N ARG A 119 3.90 6.32 -18.63
CA ARG A 119 5.27 6.73 -19.02
C ARG A 119 5.50 8.23 -19.05
N ASN A 120 4.56 9.03 -18.53
CA ASN A 120 4.74 10.47 -18.39
C ASN A 120 5.78 10.77 -17.31
N TRP A 121 6.62 11.78 -17.52
CA TRP A 121 7.64 12.23 -16.57
C TRP A 121 7.06 12.52 -15.19
N LEU A 122 5.85 13.08 -15.13
CA LEU A 122 5.14 13.31 -13.86
C LEU A 122 4.91 12.02 -13.09
N TRP A 123 4.49 10.95 -13.76
CA TRP A 123 4.28 9.65 -13.11
C TRP A 123 5.60 8.99 -12.68
N LEU A 124 6.68 9.20 -13.43
CA LEU A 124 8.01 8.69 -13.07
C LEU A 124 8.61 9.41 -11.85
N ALA A 125 8.20 10.64 -11.56
CA ALA A 125 8.62 11.37 -10.36
C ALA A 125 7.90 10.92 -9.08
N VAL A 126 6.67 10.41 -9.20
CA VAL A 126 5.84 10.00 -8.05
C VAL A 126 6.52 8.96 -7.14
N PRO A 127 7.15 7.88 -7.66
CA PRO A 127 7.84 6.90 -6.83
C PRO A 127 8.92 7.52 -5.94
N PHE A 128 9.70 8.47 -6.46
CA PHE A 128 10.76 9.12 -5.69
C PHE A 128 10.20 9.91 -4.51
N VAL A 129 9.17 10.71 -4.77
CA VAL A 129 8.51 11.51 -3.72
C VAL A 129 7.84 10.59 -2.70
N PHE A 130 7.08 9.60 -3.16
CA PHE A 130 6.34 8.68 -2.30
C PHE A 130 7.28 7.86 -1.41
N VAL A 131 8.31 7.24 -1.99
CA VAL A 131 9.30 6.45 -1.23
C VAL A 131 10.07 7.34 -0.26
N GLY A 132 10.42 8.57 -0.64
CA GLY A 132 11.05 9.53 0.25
C GLY A 132 10.18 9.91 1.45
N VAL A 133 8.88 10.17 1.23
CA VAL A 133 7.91 10.45 2.30
C VAL A 133 7.75 9.25 3.24
N VAL A 134 7.64 8.03 2.70
CA VAL A 134 7.51 6.82 3.51
C VAL A 134 8.79 6.56 4.31
N TYR A 135 9.96 6.70 3.70
CA TYR A 135 11.24 6.55 4.39
C TYR A 135 11.36 7.55 5.54
N TYR A 136 11.01 8.82 5.30
CA TYR A 136 11.01 9.85 6.34
C TYR A 136 10.03 9.51 7.47
N ALA A 137 8.79 9.11 7.13
CA ALA A 137 7.80 8.72 8.13
C ALA A 137 8.26 7.53 8.97
N MET A 138 8.84 6.49 8.37
CA MET A 138 9.34 5.34 9.12
C MET A 138 10.55 5.70 9.97
N ALA A 139 11.57 6.34 9.38
CA ALA A 139 12.83 6.59 10.05
C ALA A 139 12.76 7.70 11.13
N ARG A 140 11.97 8.76 10.87
CA ARG A 140 11.90 9.93 11.77
C ARG A 140 10.64 9.98 12.61
N LEU A 141 9.50 9.56 12.05
CA LEU A 141 8.22 9.63 12.76
C LEU A 141 7.94 8.35 13.54
N LEU A 142 8.36 7.18 13.06
CA LEU A 142 8.10 5.90 13.73
C LEU A 142 9.34 5.25 14.33
N LEU A 143 10.52 5.83 14.08
CA LEU A 143 11.81 5.35 14.58
C LEU A 143 12.11 3.89 14.19
N VAL A 144 11.56 3.43 13.07
CA VAL A 144 11.79 2.09 12.53
C VAL A 144 12.98 2.15 11.56
N PRO A 145 14.09 1.44 11.84
CA PRO A 145 15.22 1.39 10.93
C PRO A 145 14.83 0.62 9.67
N LEU A 146 14.85 1.31 8.53
CA LEU A 146 14.70 0.69 7.22
C LEU A 146 16.09 0.36 6.67
N PRO A 147 16.29 -0.82 6.05
CA PRO A 147 17.54 -1.13 5.37
C PRO A 147 17.79 -0.11 4.28
N THR A 148 18.93 0.54 4.33
CA THR A 148 19.40 1.47 3.29
C THR A 148 20.04 0.74 2.12
N GLY A 149 20.45 -0.51 2.33
CA GLY A 149 21.12 -1.35 1.34
C GLY A 149 22.65 -1.12 1.31
N PRO A 150 23.37 -1.66 0.32
CA PRO A 150 24.84 -1.64 0.26
C PRO A 150 25.43 -0.26 -0.01
N LEU A 151 24.59 0.77 -0.15
CA LEU A 151 24.99 2.17 -0.21
C LEU A 151 24.49 2.87 1.06
N PHE A 152 25.32 2.77 2.11
CA PHE A 152 25.33 3.49 3.40
C PHE A 152 24.36 3.01 4.49
#